data_AF-A0A0B6YWM2-F1
#
_entry.id   AF-A0A0B6YWM2-F1
#
_cell.length_a   1.000
_cell.length_b   1.000
_cell.length_c   1.000
_cell.angle_alpha   90.00
_cell.angle_beta   90.00
_cell.angle_gamma   90.00
#
_symmetry.space_group_name_H-M   'P 1'
#
loop_
_entity.id
_entity.type
_entity.pdbx_description
1 polymer ?
#
loop_
_entity_poly.entity_id
_entity_poly.type
_entity_poly.pdbx_seq_one_letter_code
_entity_poly.pdbx_strand_id
1 'polypeptide(L)' 'LLENVRVRRAGYAFRQIYPQFLFRYKMLASKTWPQWVGEPKAGVEKILEAQNIPQEEFAFGKTKIFIRNPRLL' A
#
# COMPACT_ATOMS: atom_id res chain seq x y z
N LEU A 1 -7.32 -4.38 28.40
CA LEU A 1 -6.45 -5.19 27.50
C LEU A 1 -7.19 -5.80 26.30
N LEU A 2 -8.49 -6.14 26.41
CA LEU A 2 -9.29 -6.68 25.31
C LEU A 2 -9.58 -5.68 24.16
N GLU A 3 -9.68 -4.37 24.44
CA GLU A 3 -9.91 -3.34 23.42
C GLU A 3 -8.79 -3.27 22.36
N ASN A 4 -7.53 -3.37 22.80
CA ASN A 4 -6.37 -3.34 21.89
C ASN A 4 -6.32 -4.56 20.95
N VAL A 5 -6.90 -5.70 21.36
CA VAL A 5 -7.00 -6.90 20.54
C VAL A 5 -8.07 -6.73 19.44
N ARG A 6 -9.21 -6.09 19.75
CA ARG A 6 -10.27 -5.80 18.75
C ARG A 6 -9.78 -4.81 17.70
N VAL A 7 -9.03 -3.79 18.09
CA VAL A 7 -8.44 -2.80 17.15
C VAL A 7 -7.40 -3.44 16.23
N ARG A 8 -6.61 -4.40 16.72
CA ARG A 8 -5.59 -5.10 15.90
C ARG A 8 -6.18 -6.08 14.89
N ARG A 9 -7.33 -6.70 15.16
CA ARG A 9 -8.01 -7.62 14.23
C ARG A 9 -8.82 -6.92 13.14
N ALA A 10 -9.26 -5.68 13.37
CA ALA A 10 -9.99 -4.86 12.40
C ALA A 10 -9.15 -3.73 11.76
N GLY A 11 -7.91 -3.54 12.24
CA GLY A 11 -7.03 -2.45 11.84
C GLY A 11 -6.03 -2.82 10.75
N TYR A 12 -5.30 -1.82 10.27
CA TYR A 12 -4.19 -2.00 9.33
C TYR A 12 -2.89 -2.19 10.11
N ALA A 13 -2.11 -3.22 9.77
CA ALA A 13 -0.80 -3.46 10.37
C ALA A 13 0.23 -2.40 9.98
N PHE A 14 0.13 -1.86 8.77
CA PHE A 14 1.09 -0.88 8.25
C PHE A 14 0.42 0.32 7.60
N ARG A 15 1.11 1.46 7.60
CA ARG A 15 0.70 2.67 6.86
C ARG A 15 1.92 3.42 6.32
N GLN A 16 1.86 3.88 5.08
CA GLN A 16 2.97 4.60 4.45
C GLN A 16 2.47 5.69 3.51
N ILE A 17 3.22 6.78 3.35
CA ILE A 17 2.88 7.87 2.43
C ILE A 17 3.12 7.43 0.98
N TYR A 18 2.22 7.77 0.05
CA TYR A 18 2.28 7.30 -1.33
C TYR A 18 3.62 7.54 -2.04
N PRO A 19 4.26 8.73 -1.98
CA PRO A 19 5.53 8.95 -2.67
C PRO A 19 6.65 8.04 -2.14
N GLN A 20 6.68 7.77 -0.84
CA GLN A 20 7.69 6.90 -0.23
C GLN A 20 7.49 5.43 -0.63
N PHE A 21 6.24 4.96 -0.63
CA PHE A 21 5.91 3.61 -1.09
C PHE A 21 6.26 3.45 -2.57
N LEU A 22 5.81 4.39 -3.40
CA LEU A 22 6.07 4.38 -4.84
C LEU A 22 7.58 4.42 -5.15
N PHE A 23 8.35 5.30 -4.49
CA PHE A 23 9.80 5.37 -4.72
C PHE A 23 10.51 4.06 -4.38
N ARG A 24 10.11 3.40 -3.28
CA ARG A 24 10.69 2.12 -2.85
C ARG A 24 10.35 0.97 -3.78
N TYR A 25 9.11 0.92 -4.28
CA TYR A 25 8.55 -0.23 -4.98
C TYR A 25 8.30 -0.03 -6.47
N LYS A 26 8.69 1.11 -7.08
CA LYS A 26 8.49 1.39 -8.52
C LYS A 26 9.12 0.36 -9.46
N MET A 27 10.08 -0.43 -9.00
CA MET A 27 10.68 -1.51 -9.81
C MET A 27 9.79 -2.75 -9.93
N LEU A 28 8.79 -2.90 -9.04
CA LEU A 28 7.91 -4.07 -9.01
C LEU A 28 6.82 -4.04 -10.10
N ALA A 29 6.65 -2.90 -10.78
CA ALA A 29 5.73 -2.78 -11.90
C ALA A 29 6.40 -2.08 -13.08
N SER A 30 6.37 -2.72 -14.25
CA SER A 30 6.91 -2.14 -15.48
C SER A 30 6.29 -0.78 -15.82
N LYS A 31 5.03 -0.56 -15.43
CA LYS A 31 4.29 0.70 -15.65
C LYS A 31 4.75 1.87 -14.78
N THR A 32 5.46 1.61 -13.67
CA THR A 32 5.93 2.66 -12.76
C THR A 32 7.46 2.87 -12.83
N TRP A 33 8.15 2.01 -13.57
CA TRP A 33 9.58 2.09 -13.86
C TRP A 33 9.85 2.74 -15.24
N PRO A 34 10.97 3.46 -15.47
CA PRO A 34 11.98 3.91 -14.49
C PRO A 34 11.57 5.13 -13.67
N GLN A 35 10.61 5.88 -14.18
CA GLN A 35 10.09 7.08 -13.57
C GLN A 35 8.57 7.07 -13.66
N TRP A 36 7.92 7.42 -12.55
CA TRP A 36 6.49 7.67 -12.52
C TRP A 36 6.22 9.15 -12.79
N VAL A 37 5.30 9.43 -13.70
CA VAL A 37 4.83 10.79 -14.01
C VAL A 37 3.32 10.80 -13.78
N GLY A 38 2.88 11.37 -12.66
CA GLY A 38 1.46 11.42 -12.28
C GLY A 38 1.25 11.43 -10.77
N GLU A 39 -0.01 11.25 -10.35
CA GLU A 39 -0.35 11.19 -8.94
C GLU A 39 0.30 9.96 -8.28
N PRO A 40 1.00 10.11 -7.14
CA PRO A 40 1.65 8.99 -6.46
C PRO A 40 0.70 7.85 -6.10
N LYS A 41 -0.56 8.16 -5.77
CA LYS A 41 -1.59 7.17 -5.43
C LYS A 41 -1.85 6.19 -6.59
N ALA A 42 -2.00 6.71 -7.80
CA ALA A 42 -2.20 5.89 -9.01
C ALA A 42 -0.96 5.03 -9.31
N GLY A 43 0.25 5.54 -9.03
CA GLY A 43 1.47 4.74 -9.14
C GLY A 43 1.49 3.57 -8.15
N VAL A 44 1.09 3.81 -6.89
CA VAL A 44 0.95 2.75 -5.89
C VAL A 44 -0.08 1.70 -6.31
N GLU A 45 -1.22 2.13 -6.86
CA GLU A 45 -2.24 1.21 -7.39
C GLU A 45 -1.67 0.28 -8.48
N LYS A 46 -0.89 0.81 -9.43
CA LYS A 46 -0.23 -0.02 -10.46
C LYS A 46 0.78 -1.01 -9.90
N ILE A 47 1.45 -0.67 -8.81
CA ILE A 47 2.34 -1.61 -8.12
C ILE A 47 1.53 -2.74 -7.47
N LEU A 48 0.46 -2.42 -6.75
CA LEU A 48 -0.39 -3.41 -6.08
C LEU A 48 -1.10 -4.33 -7.09
N GLU A 49 -1.59 -3.78 -8.21
CA GLU A 49 -2.13 -4.54 -9.34
C GLU A 49 -1.09 -5.51 -9.91
N ALA A 50 0.14 -5.05 -10.17
CA ALA A 50 1.19 -5.89 -10.74
C ALA A 50 1.61 -7.05 -9.81
N GLN A 51 1.46 -6.87 -8.50
CA GLN A 51 1.74 -7.89 -7.49
C GLN A 51 0.53 -8.78 -7.17
N ASN A 52 -0.61 -8.60 -7.84
CA ASN A 52 -1.86 -9.32 -7.60
C ASN A 52 -2.29 -9.30 -6.12
N ILE A 53 -2.08 -8.18 -5.43
CA ILE A 53 -2.48 -8.04 -4.03
C ILE A 53 -4.01 -7.82 -3.99
N PRO A 54 -4.77 -8.63 -3.25
CA PRO A 54 -6.22 -8.45 -3.14
C PRO A 54 -6.58 -7.10 -2.53
N GLN A 55 -7.66 -6.47 -3.03
CA GLN A 55 -8.11 -5.16 -2.52
C GLN A 55 -8.52 -5.20 -1.05
N GLU A 56 -8.88 -6.37 -0.52
CA GLU A 56 -9.20 -6.57 0.89
C GLU A 56 -7.98 -6.40 1.80
N GLU A 57 -6.77 -6.52 1.26
CA GLU A 57 -5.52 -6.47 2.03
C GLU A 57 -4.97 -5.06 2.22
N PHE A 58 -5.55 -4.07 1.54
CA PHE A 58 -5.12 -2.68 1.66
C PHE A 58 -6.29 -1.69 1.57
N ALA A 59 -6.04 -0.45 1.95
CA ALA A 59 -6.96 0.64 1.70
C ALA A 59 -6.22 1.94 1.42
N PHE A 60 -6.76 2.69 0.47
CA PHE A 60 -6.26 4.01 0.12
C PHE A 60 -6.85 5.08 1.04
N GLY A 61 -5.99 5.77 1.78
CA GLY A 61 -6.36 7.03 2.46
C GLY A 61 -6.18 8.25 1.56
N LYS A 62 -6.26 9.44 2.16
CA LYS A 62 -6.02 10.71 1.45
C LYS A 62 -4.58 10.83 0.96
N THR A 63 -3.60 10.54 1.82
CA THR A 63 -2.16 10.72 1.54
C THR A 63 -1.33 9.47 1.76
N LYS A 64 -1.93 8.39 2.28
CA LYS A 64 -1.24 7.18 2.73
C LYS A 64 -1.96 5.93 2.26
N ILE A 65 -1.18 4.90 1.94
CA ILE A 65 -1.64 3.52 1.80
C ILE A 65 -1.67 2.87 3.19
N PHE A 66 -2.70 2.06 3.45
CA PHE A 66 -2.85 1.27 4.66
C PHE A 66 -2.89 -0.21 4.29
N ILE A 67 -2.12 -1.06 4.96
CA ILE A 67 -1.97 -2.48 4.63
C ILE A 67 -2.39 -3.32 5.84
N ARG A 68 -3.30 -4.27 5.63
CA ARG A 68 -3.86 -5.13 6.68
C ARG A 68 -2.92 -6.26 7.04
N ASN A 69 -2.50 -7.05 6.07
CA ASN A 69 -1.63 -8.19 6.32
C ASN A 69 -0.16 -7.77 6.49
N PRO A 70 0.46 -8.04 7.65
CA PRO A 70 1.85 -7.66 7.91
C PRO A 70 2.87 -8.40 7.05
N ARG A 71 2.48 -9.47 6.34
CA ARG A 71 3.38 -10.22 5.45
C ARG A 71 3.58 -9.58 4.08
N LEU A 72 2.82 -8.53 3.75
CA LEU A 72 2.87 -7.88 2.43
C LEU A 72 4.03 -6.90 2.23
N LEU A 73 4.83 -6.65 3.27
CA LEU A 73 5.97 -5.71 3.24
C LEU A 73 7.28 -6.38 3.63
#